data_AF-A0A962HUD5-F1
#
_entry.id   AF-A0A962HUD5-F1
#
_cell.length_a   1.000
_cell.length_b   1.000
_cell.length_c   1.000
_cell.angle_alpha   90.00
_cell.angle_beta   90.00
_cell.angle_gamma   90.00
#
_symmetry.space_group_name_H-M   'P 1'
#
loop_
_entity.id
_entity.type
_entity.pdbx_description
1 polymer ?
#
loop_
_entity_poly.entity_id
_entity_poly.type
_entity_poly.pdbx_seq_one_letter_code
_entity_poly.pdbx_strand_id
1 'polypeptide(L)' 'MADIRIIKKYANRRLYDAKASRHVTFDDLRRLIAGGEKIKVVDEKTNEDLTR' A
#
# COMPACT_ATOMS: atom_id res chain seq x y z
N MET A 1 14.23 11.46 5.69
CA MET A 1 14.08 9.98 5.72
C MET A 1 12.93 9.65 4.80
N ALA A 2 13.16 8.89 3.71
CA ALA A 2 12.10 8.54 2.77
C ALA A 2 11.20 7.49 3.41
N ASP A 3 10.06 7.93 3.93
CA ASP A 3 9.12 7.08 4.66
C ASP A 3 8.36 6.21 3.66
N ILE A 4 8.67 4.91 3.63
CA ILE A 4 8.02 3.95 2.72
C ILE A 4 6.61 3.71 3.24
N ARG A 5 5.62 3.98 2.39
CA ARG A 5 4.22 3.88 2.74
C ARG A 5 3.75 2.44 2.64
N ILE A 6 3.35 1.87 3.78
CA ILE A 6 2.93 0.48 3.87
C ILE A 6 1.44 0.38 3.52
N ILE A 7 1.16 -0.37 2.46
CA ILE A 7 -0.18 -0.66 1.99
C ILE A 7 -0.47 -2.13 2.30
N LYS A 8 -1.38 -2.37 3.24
CA LYS A 8 -1.85 -3.71 3.59
C LYS A 8 -2.86 -4.18 2.57
N LYS A 9 -2.59 -5.33 1.94
CA LYS A 9 -3.51 -6.01 1.04
C LYS A 9 -4.24 -7.10 1.79
N TYR A 10 -5.57 -7.04 1.75
CA TYR A 10 -6.44 -8.06 2.29
C TYR A 10 -6.90 -9.03 1.19
N ALA A 11 -7.28 -10.23 1.59
CA ALA A 11 -7.72 -11.30 0.68
C ALA A 11 -8.90 -10.90 -0.23
N ASN A 12 -9.73 -9.95 0.19
CA ASN A 12 -10.85 -9.40 -0.58
C ASN A 12 -10.45 -8.27 -1.56
N ARG A 13 -9.17 -8.20 -1.95
CA ARG A 13 -8.57 -7.14 -2.79
C ARG A 13 -8.66 -5.72 -2.18
N ARG A 14 -9.08 -5.57 -0.92
CA ARG A 14 -9.03 -4.28 -0.23
C ARG A 14 -7.59 -3.91 0.05
N LEU A 15 -7.27 -2.65 -0.18
CA LEU A 15 -5.98 -2.04 0.08
C LEU A 15 -6.18 -1.01 1.19
N TYR A 16 -5.35 -1.09 2.22
CA TYR A 16 -5.42 -0.21 3.38
C TYR A 16 -4.08 0.45 3.59
N ASP A 17 -4.09 1.77 3.70
CA ASP A 17 -2.90 2.55 3.97
C ASP A 17 -2.69 2.67 5.47
N ALA A 18 -1.59 2.08 5.96
CA ALA A 18 -1.24 2.13 7.38
C ALA A 18 -0.84 3.52 7.85
N LYS A 19 -0.41 4.41 6.94
CA LYS A 19 0.01 5.77 7.25
C LYS A 19 -1.16 6.75 7.28
N ALA A 20 -2.10 6.61 6.34
CA ALA A 20 -3.30 7.45 6.29
C ALA A 20 -4.50 6.84 7.02
N SER A 21 -4.34 5.65 7.60
CA SER A 21 -5.39 4.90 8.31
C SER A 21 -6.71 4.85 7.52
N ARG A 22 -6.63 4.66 6.20
CA ARG A 22 -7.78 4.69 5.30
C ARG A 22 -7.69 3.62 4.22
N HIS A 23 -8.86 3.26 3.70
CA HIS A 23 -8.93 2.47 2.48
C HIS A 23 -8.40 3.29 1.31
N VAL A 24 -7.56 2.67 0.49
CA VAL A 24 -7.03 3.27 -0.73
C VAL A 24 -7.50 2.46 -1.93
N THR A 25 -7.75 3.16 -3.03
CA THR A 25 -8.07 2.53 -4.30
C THR A 25 -6.80 2.29 -5.10
N PHE A 26 -6.93 1.52 -6.18
CA PHE A 26 -5.84 1.32 -7.13
C PHE A 26 -5.44 2.64 -7.82
N ASP A 27 -6.39 3.58 -7.99
CA ASP A 27 -6.14 4.91 -8.56
C ASP A 27 -5.31 5.76 -7.60
N ASP A 28 -5.64 5.77 -6.31
CA ASP A 28 -4.86 6.45 -5.28
C ASP A 28 -3.41 5.95 -5.26
N LEU A 29 -3.22 4.63 -5.26
CA LEU A 29 -1.90 4.01 -5.36
C LEU A 29 -1.13 4.50 -6.58
N ARG A 30 -1.77 4.56 -7.75
CA ARG A 30 -1.14 5.04 -8.97
C ARG A 30 -0.74 6.52 -8.86
N ARG A 31 -1.56 7.36 -8.23
CA ARG A 31 -1.24 8.77 -7.94
C ARG A 31 -0.06 8.90 -6.98
N LEU A 32 0.01 8.06 -5.95
CA LEU A 32 1.13 8.05 -5.00
C LEU A 32 2.45 7.69 -5.69
N ILE A 33 2.44 6.60 -6.48
CA ILE A 33 3.61 6.19 -7.27
C ILE A 33 4.01 7.29 -8.26
N ALA A 34 3.04 7.89 -8.96
CA ALA A 34 3.28 8.97 -9.91
C ALA A 34 3.81 10.24 -9.23
N GLY A 35 3.43 10.48 -7.97
CA GLY A 35 3.97 11.55 -7.13
C GLY A 35 5.37 11.29 -6.58
N GLY A 36 5.96 10.12 -6.88
CA GLY A 36 7.29 9.73 -6.39
C GLY A 36 7.29 9.16 -4.97
N GLU A 37 6.13 8.86 -4.39
CA GLU A 37 6.08 8.15 -3.11
C GLU A 37 6.48 6.68 -3.27
N LYS A 38 7.35 6.21 -2.37
CA LYS A 38 7.69 4.80 -2.26
C LYS A 38 6.59 4.09 -1.48
N ILE A 39 5.89 3.19 -2.13
CA ILE A 39 4.89 2.31 -1.54
C ILE A 39 5.45 0.89 -1.40
N LYS A 40 5.02 0.18 -0.35
CA LYS A 40 5.31 -1.24 -0.14
C LYS A 40 4.00 -1.94 0.14
N VAL A 41 3.66 -2.94 -0.67
CA VAL A 41 2.42 -3.70 -0.52
C VAL A 41 2.72 -4.95 0.28
N VAL A 42 2.03 -5.14 1.40
CA VAL A 42 2.22 -6.29 2.29
C VAL A 42 0.91 -7.03 2.43
N ASP A 43 0.89 -8.35 2.30
CA ASP A 43 -0.32 -9.14 2.54
C ASP A 43 -0.62 -9.21 4.04
N GLU A 44 -1.83 -8.88 4.47
CA GLU A 44 -2.14 -8.87 5.90
C GLU A 44 -2.21 -10.28 6.52
N LYS A 45 -2.53 -11.31 5.72
CA LYS A 45 -2.61 -12.68 6.26
C LYS A 45 -1.24 -13.30 6.46
N THR A 46 -0.33 -13.10 5.51
CA THR A 46 0.98 -13.76 5.50
C THR A 46 2.12 -12.83 5.91
N ASN A 47 1.86 -11.53 6.03
CA ASN A 47 2.88 -10.48 6.12
C ASN A 47 3.92 -10.54 5.00
N GLU A 48 3.56 -11.16 3.86
CA GLU A 48 4.45 -11.28 2.72
C GLU A 48 4.53 -9.95 1.96
N ASP A 49 5.74 -9.57 1.58
CA ASP A 49 5.96 -8.40 0.74
C ASP A 49 5.61 -8.75 -0.72
N LEU A 50 4.50 -8.18 -1.19
CA LEU A 50 3.98 -8.36 -2.54
C LEU A 50 4.56 -7.34 -3.53
N THR A 51 5.51 -6.51 -3.10
CA THR A 51 6.16 -5.51 -3.95
C THR A 51 7.20 -6.20 -4.84
N ARG A 52 6.75 -6.78 -5.97
CA ARG A 52 7.61 -7.43 -6.97
C ARG A 52 7.47 -6.80 -8.35
#